data_AF-A0A962NF10-F1
#
_entry.id   AF-A0A962NF10-F1
#
_cell.length_a   1.000
_cell.length_b   1.000
_cell.length_c   1.000
_cell.angle_alpha   90.00
_cell.angle_beta   90.00
_cell.angle_gamma   90.00
#
_symmetry.space_group_name_H-M   'P 1'
#
loop_
_entity.id
_entity.type
_entity.pdbx_description
1 polymer ?
#
loop_
_entity_poly.entity_id
_entity_poly.type
_entity_poly.pdbx_seq_one_letter_code
_entity_poly.pdbx_strand_id
1 'polypeptide(L)' 'IEERAGEELLAVAGQRIAAPGGQAWNPVFDVTPAGLIDVLVTERGALENPDVAGIARLAAQAD' A
#
# COMPACT_ATOMS: atom_id res chain seq x y z
N ILE A 1 3.57 9.03 -3.86
CA ILE A 1 2.32 8.37 -3.46
C ILE A 1 1.25 8.86 -4.42
N GLU A 2 0.47 7.95 -5.02
CA GLU A 2 -0.64 8.34 -5.90
C GLU A 2 -1.72 9.06 -5.10
N GLU A 3 -2.22 10.19 -5.63
CA GLU A 3 -3.42 10.86 -5.12
C GLU A 3 -4.56 10.64 -6.12
N ARG A 4 -5.72 10.21 -5.62
CA ARG A 4 -6.92 9.96 -6.43
C ARG A 4 -7.97 11.04 -6.24
N ALA A 5 -8.99 10.99 -7.09
CA ALA A 5 -10.10 11.94 -7.08
C ALA A 5 -10.73 12.03 -5.68
N GLY A 6 -11.00 13.25 -5.21
CA GLY A 6 -11.57 13.48 -3.88
C GLY A 6 -12.97 12.91 -3.73
N GLU A 7 -13.68 12.71 -4.85
CA GLU A 7 -15.01 12.11 -4.93
C GLU A 7 -15.09 10.74 -4.26
N GLU A 8 -14.00 9.96 -4.23
CA GLU A 8 -13.93 8.66 -3.55
C GLU A 8 -14.13 8.78 -2.03
N LEU A 9 -13.79 9.93 -1.44
CA LEU A 9 -13.99 10.22 -0.02
C LEU A 9 -15.22 11.08 0.23
N LEU A 10 -15.61 11.93 -0.73
CA LEU A 10 -16.72 12.88 -0.57
C LEU A 10 -18.09 12.24 -0.84
N ALA A 11 -18.15 11.13 -1.57
CA ALA A 11 -19.38 10.45 -1.96
C ALA A 11 -19.25 8.91 -1.95
N VAL A 12 -20.37 8.23 -1.72
CA VAL A 12 -20.48 6.76 -1.83
C VAL A 12 -21.66 6.43 -2.73
N ALA A 13 -21.45 5.56 -3.72
CA ALA A 13 -22.45 5.20 -4.72
C ALA A 13 -23.12 6.41 -5.42
N GLY A 14 -22.36 7.48 -5.65
CA GLY A 14 -22.84 8.73 -6.27
C GLY A 14 -23.57 9.68 -5.31
N GLN A 15 -23.84 9.29 -4.07
CA GLN A 15 -24.47 10.14 -3.06
C GLN A 15 -23.39 10.84 -2.20
N ARG A 16 -23.46 12.17 -2.10
CA ARG A 16 -22.53 12.94 -1.25
C ARG A 16 -22.76 12.62 0.23
N ILE A 17 -21.67 12.32 0.94
CA ILE A 17 -21.68 12.06 2.38
C ILE A 17 -20.90 13.12 3.18
N ALA A 18 -19.98 13.83 2.55
CA ALA A 18 -19.23 14.92 3.18
C ALA A 18 -20.07 16.20 3.26
N ALA A 19 -19.77 17.04 4.25
CA ALA A 19 -20.40 18.35 4.40
C ALA A 19 -20.25 19.21 3.12
N PRO A 20 -21.23 20.07 2.80
CA PRO A 20 -21.11 21.00 1.68
C PRO A 20 -19.84 21.84 1.78
N GLY A 21 -19.07 21.92 0.69
CA GLY A 21 -17.79 22.62 0.65
C GLY A 21 -16.59 21.85 1.21
N GLY A 22 -16.80 20.64 1.76
CA GLY A 22 -15.71 19.76 2.19
C GLY A 22 -14.78 19.40 1.04
N GLN A 23 -13.47 19.46 1.31
CA GLN A 23 -12.39 19.07 0.39
C GLN A 23 -11.73 17.79 0.91
N ALA A 24 -11.11 17.04 0.00
CA ALA A 24 -10.47 15.77 0.32
C ALA A 24 -8.97 15.83 -0.01
N TRP A 25 -8.18 15.20 0.86
CA TRP A 25 -6.81 14.79 0.56
C TRP A 25 -6.83 13.26 0.49
N ASN A 26 -6.58 12.70 -0.69
CA ASN A 26 -6.79 11.28 -0.97
C ASN A 26 -5.52 10.58 -1.52
N PRO A 27 -4.42 10.53 -0.74
CA PRO A 27 -3.32 9.63 -1.05
C PRO A 27 -3.78 8.19 -0.83
N VAL A 28 -3.66 7.34 -1.85
CA VAL A 28 -4.21 5.97 -1.79
C VAL A 28 -3.17 4.91 -1.42
N PHE A 29 -1.95 5.33 -1.12
CA PHE A 29 -0.90 4.48 -0.58
C PHE A 29 -0.14 5.18 0.54
N ASP A 30 0.55 4.40 1.37
CA ASP A 30 1.57 4.88 2.28
C ASP A 30 2.82 3.97 2.18
N VAL A 31 3.80 4.19 3.04
CA VAL A 31 5.00 3.34 3.11
C VAL A 31 5.12 2.80 4.53
N THR A 32 5.08 1.48 4.65
CA THR A 32 5.44 0.77 5.90
C THR A 32 6.94 0.48 5.90
N PRO A 33 7.73 1.02 6.85
CA PRO A 33 9.14 0.68 6.98
C PRO A 33 9.36 -0.83 7.19
N ALA A 34 10.41 -1.39 6.58
CA ALA A 34 10.70 -2.83 6.64
C ALA A 34 10.84 -3.38 8.07
N GLY A 35 11.38 -2.59 9.00
CA GLY A 35 11.51 -2.97 10.41
C GLY A 35 10.18 -3.12 11.18
N LEU A 36 9.04 -2.81 10.54
CA LEU A 36 7.70 -3.05 11.08
C LEU A 36 7.01 -4.27 10.43
N ILE A 37 7.71 -5.01 9.56
CA ILE A 37 7.17 -6.16 8.84
C ILE A 37 7.84 -7.42 9.37
N ASP A 38 7.07 -8.36 9.93
CA ASP A 38 7.63 -9.63 10.43
C ASP A 38 7.97 -10.59 9.28
N VAL A 39 7.11 -10.68 8.27
CA VAL A 39 7.25 -11.63 7.16
C VAL A 39 6.78 -11.03 5.84
N LEU A 40 7.55 -11.25 4.76
CA LEU A 40 7.15 -10.99 3.37
C LEU A 40 6.92 -12.32 2.64
N VAL A 41 5.69 -12.59 2.20
CA VAL A 41 5.32 -13.82 1.48
C VAL A 41 5.28 -13.56 -0.02
N THR A 42 5.93 -14.42 -0.80
CA THR A 42 5.98 -14.38 -2.27
C THR A 42 5.68 -15.76 -2.85
N GLU A 43 5.61 -15.87 -4.17
CA GLU A 43 5.51 -17.14 -4.90
C GLU A 43 6.72 -18.06 -4.69
N ARG A 44 7.81 -17.53 -4.14
CA ARG A 44 9.07 -18.23 -3.87
C ARG A 44 9.27 -18.60 -2.40
N GLY A 45 8.25 -18.38 -1.57
CA GLY A 45 8.26 -18.71 -0.15
C GLY A 45 8.08 -17.48 0.75
N ALA A 46 8.39 -17.65 2.04
CA ALA A 46 8.24 -16.61 3.06
C ALA A 46 9.62 -16.14 3.56
N LEU A 47 9.82 -14.81 3.60
CA LEU A 47 11.01 -14.16 4.15
C LEU A 47 10.68 -13.51 5.49
N GLU A 48 11.17 -14.07 6.59
CA GLU A 48 11.12 -13.42 7.91
C GLU A 48 12.13 -12.27 7.99
N ASN A 49 11.77 -11.19 8.71
CA ASN A 49 12.57 -9.98 8.89
C ASN A 49 13.12 -9.43 7.55
N PRO A 50 12.25 -8.98 6.63
CA PRO A 50 12.62 -8.68 5.27
C PRO A 50 13.63 -7.53 5.18
N ASP A 51 14.73 -7.80 4.49
CA ASP A 51 15.78 -6.83 4.17
C ASP A 51 16.19 -6.91 2.70
N VAL A 52 17.05 -5.97 2.27
CA VAL A 52 17.52 -5.89 0.88
C VAL A 52 18.23 -7.18 0.45
N ALA A 53 19.01 -7.80 1.33
CA ALA A 53 19.78 -9.00 1.01
C ALA A 53 18.87 -10.23 0.86
N GLY A 54 17.88 -10.39 1.73
CA GLY A 54 16.87 -11.44 1.67
C GLY A 54 16.01 -11.36 0.42
N ILE A 55 15.57 -10.15 0.06
CA ILE A 55 14.83 -9.92 -1.18
C ILE A 55 15.69 -10.26 -2.40
N ALA A 56 16.96 -9.83 -2.43
CA ALA A 56 17.87 -10.16 -3.52
C ALA A 56 18.12 -11.67 -3.66
N ARG A 57 18.26 -12.40 -2.54
CA ARG A 57 18.36 -13.86 -2.54
C ARG A 57 17.11 -14.53 -3.10
N LEU A 58 15.91 -14.09 -2.68
CA LEU A 58 14.64 -14.62 -3.21
C LEU A 58 14.50 -14.33 -4.72
N ALA A 59 14.82 -13.12 -5.17
CA ALA A 59 14.73 -12.73 -6.58
C ALA A 59 15.73 -13.49 -7.48
N ALA A 60 16.88 -13.91 -6.94
CA ALA A 60 17.89 -14.66 -7.68
C ALA A 60 17.58 -16.17 -7.82
N GLN A 61 16.57 -16.69 -7.13
CA GLN A 61 16.14 -18.08 -7.32
C GLN A 61 15.62 -18.23 -8.76
N ALA A 62 16.28 -19.04 -9.58
CA ALA A 62 15.77 -19.39 -10.90
C ALA A 62 14.61 -20.37 -10.74
N ASP A 63 13.67 -20.37 -11.68
CA ASP A 63 12.73 -21.47 -11.87
C ASP A 63 13.47 -22.74 -12.34
#